data_AF-A0A440MY43-F1
#
_entry.id   AF-A0A440MY43-F1
#
_cell.length_a   1.000
_cell.length_b   1.000
_cell.length_c   1.000
_cell.angle_alpha   90.00
_cell.angle_beta   90.00
_cell.angle_gamma   90.00
#
_symmetry.space_group_name_H-M   'P 1'
#
loop_
_entity.id
_entity.type
_entity.pdbx_description
1 polymer ?
#
loop_
_entity_poly.entity_id
_entity_poly.type
_entity_poly.pdbx_seq_one_letter_code
_entity_poly.pdbx_strand_id
1 'polypeptide(L)'
;MRFGRADEWKFRSTFDPERHQELMGEAPDFNVLVDRICAEAINFNPQIEPPNRPELERCHRLQCWFEVERGTFDAFFNGPTGLRAQYLIHAEQGQAANGFSIAALRHRLLQLCDENELKFPGDKWPVANSIDAASARIWRYEPGRSSPTHDLDIDGWDRMGKVAPAGTFLVVNGGWIEDDTGHEVVIPDKIRRRFEIHDHGYS
;
A
#
# COMPACT_ATOMS: atom_id res chain seq x y z
N MET A 1 8.94 -10.94 12.16
CA MET A 1 7.58 -11.28 11.66
C MET A 1 7.73 -12.19 10.46
N ARG A 2 6.84 -13.16 10.25
CA ARG A 2 6.83 -14.01 9.06
C ARG A 2 5.57 -13.71 8.26
N PHE A 3 5.73 -13.48 6.96
CA PHE A 3 4.62 -13.31 6.02
C PHE A 3 4.32 -14.65 5.35
N GLY A 4 3.04 -14.96 5.20
CA GLY A 4 2.59 -16.27 4.72
C GLY A 4 2.07 -16.23 3.29
N ARG A 5 1.86 -17.41 2.71
CA ARG A 5 1.02 -17.57 1.52
C ARG A 5 -0.43 -17.72 1.98
N ALA A 6 -1.37 -17.05 1.33
CA ALA A 6 -2.79 -17.25 1.57
C ALA A 6 -3.29 -18.45 0.77
N ASP A 7 -3.62 -19.55 1.46
CA ASP A 7 -4.09 -20.79 0.82
C ASP A 7 -5.45 -20.63 0.13
N GLU A 8 -6.23 -19.64 0.57
CA GLU A 8 -7.53 -19.28 -0.02
C GLU A 8 -7.39 -18.44 -1.30
N TRP A 9 -6.17 -18.01 -1.64
CA TRP A 9 -5.93 -17.19 -2.83
C TRP A 9 -6.19 -17.96 -4.13
N LYS A 10 -7.27 -17.58 -4.83
CA LYS A 10 -7.74 -18.25 -6.04
C LYS A 10 -8.12 -17.24 -7.10
N PHE A 11 -7.68 -17.49 -8.33
CA PHE A 11 -8.15 -16.81 -9.52
C PHE A 11 -9.32 -17.56 -10.15
N ARG A 12 -10.17 -16.85 -10.88
CA ARG A 12 -11.22 -17.46 -11.69
C ARG A 12 -10.63 -18.19 -12.88
N SER A 13 -11.37 -19.18 -13.38
CA SER A 13 -11.03 -19.90 -14.61
C SER A 13 -11.00 -19.01 -15.87
N THR A 14 -11.63 -17.84 -15.82
CA THR A 14 -11.61 -16.83 -16.89
C THR A 14 -10.45 -15.85 -16.78
N PHE A 15 -9.61 -15.96 -15.75
CA PHE A 15 -8.43 -15.13 -15.60
C PHE A 15 -7.39 -15.48 -16.67
N ASP A 16 -6.55 -14.51 -17.03
CA ASP A 16 -5.53 -14.69 -18.05
C ASP A 16 -4.59 -15.87 -17.69
N PRO A 17 -4.50 -16.93 -18.51
CA PRO A 17 -3.77 -18.15 -18.14
C PRO A 17 -2.27 -17.95 -17.96
N GLU A 18 -1.66 -17.05 -18.74
CA GLU A 18 -0.22 -16.77 -18.67
C GLU A 18 0.10 -16.04 -17.36
N ARG A 19 -0.59 -14.94 -17.08
CA ARG A 19 -0.48 -14.20 -15.82
C ARG A 19 -0.86 -15.05 -14.62
N HIS A 20 -1.83 -15.96 -14.75
CA HIS A 20 -2.16 -16.93 -13.71
C HIS A 20 -0.96 -17.80 -13.36
N GLN A 21 -0.28 -18.36 -14.37
CA GLN A 21 0.88 -19.22 -14.17
C GLN A 21 2.03 -18.46 -13.50
N GLU A 22 2.27 -17.22 -13.91
CA GLU A 22 3.27 -16.32 -13.31
C GLU A 22 2.97 -16.05 -11.82
N LEU A 23 1.73 -15.73 -11.48
CA LEU A 23 1.34 -15.37 -10.12
C LEU A 23 1.19 -16.58 -9.18
N MET A 24 0.76 -17.74 -9.70
CA MET A 24 0.46 -18.93 -8.88
C MET A 24 1.59 -19.94 -8.80
N GLY A 25 2.56 -19.91 -9.72
CA GLY A 25 3.72 -20.80 -9.76
C GLY A 25 4.68 -20.56 -8.58
N GLU A 26 5.93 -20.23 -8.88
CA GLU A 26 6.94 -19.90 -7.85
C GLU A 26 6.76 -18.46 -7.36
N ALA A 27 5.63 -18.20 -6.70
CA ALA A 27 5.36 -16.91 -6.11
C ALA A 27 6.46 -16.59 -5.06
N PRO A 28 7.20 -15.48 -5.22
CA PRO A 28 8.27 -15.13 -4.28
C PRO A 28 7.70 -14.83 -2.89
N ASP A 29 8.50 -15.07 -1.86
CA ASP A 29 8.16 -14.66 -0.50
C ASP A 29 7.95 -13.15 -0.40
N PHE A 30 7.11 -12.70 0.53
CA PHE A 30 6.81 -11.27 0.68
C PHE A 30 8.06 -10.42 0.93
N ASN A 31 9.03 -10.93 1.69
CA ASN A 31 10.30 -10.25 1.91
C ASN A 31 11.05 -10.01 0.59
N VAL A 32 11.09 -11.01 -0.29
CA VAL A 32 11.71 -10.90 -1.62
C VAL A 32 10.97 -9.88 -2.48
N LEU A 33 9.64 -9.80 -2.37
CA LEU A 33 8.86 -8.77 -3.05
C LEU A 33 9.20 -7.36 -2.57
N VAL A 34 9.39 -7.17 -1.26
CA VAL A 34 9.81 -5.87 -0.71
C VAL A 34 11.23 -5.51 -1.13
N ASP A 35 12.15 -6.47 -1.14
CA ASP A 35 13.52 -6.26 -1.63
C ASP A 35 13.53 -5.83 -3.11
N ARG A 36 12.69 -6.48 -3.94
CA ARG A 36 12.48 -6.10 -5.35
C ARG A 36 11.94 -4.68 -5.48
N ILE A 37 10.90 -4.33 -4.72
CA ILE A 37 10.36 -2.96 -4.69
C ILE A 37 11.48 -1.96 -4.35
N CYS A 38 12.30 -2.23 -3.34
CA CYS A 38 13.39 -1.33 -2.96
C CYS A 38 14.47 -1.20 -4.04
N ALA A 39 14.74 -2.28 -4.79
CA ALA A 39 15.73 -2.28 -5.86
C ALA A 39 15.24 -1.63 -7.16
N GLU A 40 13.96 -1.79 -7.48
CA GLU A 40 13.36 -1.36 -8.75
C GLU A 40 12.70 0.02 -8.68
N ALA A 41 12.42 0.54 -7.48
CA ALA A 41 11.67 1.77 -7.33
C ALA A 41 12.39 2.97 -7.98
N ILE A 42 11.70 3.62 -8.91
CA ILE A 42 12.18 4.78 -9.67
C ILE A 42 11.10 5.86 -9.76
N ASN A 43 11.46 7.02 -10.34
CA ASN A 43 10.54 8.13 -10.60
C ASN A 43 9.76 8.58 -9.35
N PHE A 44 10.46 8.63 -8.20
CA PHE A 44 9.87 9.08 -6.96
C PHE A 44 9.37 10.52 -7.08
N ASN A 45 8.14 10.75 -6.66
CA ASN A 45 7.51 12.06 -6.59
C ASN A 45 6.97 12.29 -5.17
N PRO A 46 7.81 12.74 -4.22
CA PRO A 46 7.37 13.03 -2.86
C PRO A 46 6.67 14.38 -2.80
N GLN A 47 5.61 14.48 -2.00
CA GLN A 47 4.92 15.73 -1.71
C GLN A 47 4.33 15.73 -0.31
N ILE A 48 4.13 16.94 0.23
CA ILE A 48 3.31 17.13 1.42
C ILE A 48 1.87 17.33 0.98
N GLU A 49 1.01 16.38 1.31
CA GLU A 49 -0.42 16.50 1.04
C GLU A 49 -1.07 17.41 2.09
N PRO A 50 -1.75 18.49 1.68
CA PRO A 50 -2.48 19.36 2.59
C PRO A 50 -3.76 18.69 3.11
N PRO A 51 -4.37 19.24 4.17
CA PRO A 51 -5.70 18.88 4.61
C PRO A 51 -6.68 18.79 3.44
N ASN A 52 -7.37 17.65 3.32
CA ASN A 52 -8.37 17.43 2.28
C ASN A 52 -9.79 17.18 2.84
N ARG A 53 -9.96 17.33 4.16
CA ARG A 53 -11.22 17.14 4.89
C ARG A 53 -11.30 18.06 6.11
N PRO A 54 -12.52 18.43 6.58
CA PRO A 54 -12.69 19.26 7.76
C PRO A 54 -12.02 18.68 9.02
N GLU A 55 -12.10 17.37 9.25
CA GLU A 55 -11.47 16.73 10.41
C GLU A 55 -9.93 16.70 10.37
N LEU A 56 -9.34 17.11 9.25
CA LEU A 56 -7.89 17.17 9.01
C LEU A 56 -7.38 18.59 8.82
N GLU A 57 -8.18 19.63 9.07
CA GLU A 57 -7.88 21.05 8.73
C GLU A 57 -6.48 21.52 9.16
N ARG A 58 -5.88 20.87 10.16
CA ARG A 58 -4.56 21.19 10.73
C ARG A 58 -3.59 20.02 10.68
N CYS A 59 -3.76 19.14 9.69
CA CYS A 59 -2.97 17.93 9.55
C CYS A 59 -2.33 17.84 8.17
N HIS A 60 -1.09 17.40 8.13
CA HIS A 60 -0.35 17.15 6.89
C HIS A 60 0.16 15.72 6.85
N ARG A 61 0.42 15.20 5.66
CA ARG A 61 1.12 13.92 5.52
C ARG A 61 2.08 13.91 4.35
N LEU A 62 3.06 13.02 4.41
CA LEU A 62 3.84 12.66 3.23
C LEU A 62 2.97 11.80 2.30
N GLN A 63 3.00 12.11 1.02
CA GLN A 63 2.56 11.22 -0.04
C GLN A 63 3.69 11.09 -1.06
N CYS A 64 4.02 9.88 -1.47
CA CYS A 64 5.10 9.65 -2.42
C CYS A 64 4.71 8.57 -3.42
N TRP A 65 4.66 8.94 -4.70
CA TRP A 65 4.47 7.99 -5.80
C TRP A 65 5.80 7.54 -6.37
N PHE A 66 5.85 6.33 -6.88
CA PHE A 66 6.99 5.78 -7.59
C PHE A 66 6.55 4.64 -8.49
N GLU A 67 7.43 4.27 -9.41
CA GLU A 67 7.25 3.16 -10.34
C GLU A 67 8.11 1.97 -9.93
N VAL A 68 7.60 0.75 -10.14
CA VAL A 68 8.34 -0.51 -10.04
C VAL A 68 8.08 -1.35 -11.29
N GLU A 69 8.80 -2.46 -11.48
CA GLU A 69 8.54 -3.33 -12.62
C GLU A 69 7.14 -3.94 -12.54
N ARG A 70 6.54 -4.20 -13.71
CA ARG A 70 5.18 -4.75 -13.81
C ARG A 70 5.04 -6.07 -13.05
N GLY A 71 6.02 -6.96 -13.18
CA GLY A 71 5.99 -8.27 -12.49
C GLY A 71 6.03 -8.13 -10.98
N THR A 72 6.85 -7.20 -10.46
CA THR A 72 6.94 -6.91 -9.02
C THR A 72 5.66 -6.27 -8.49
N PHE A 73 5.09 -5.28 -9.21
CA PHE A 73 3.79 -4.71 -8.87
C PHE A 73 2.72 -5.81 -8.77
N ASP A 74 2.67 -6.66 -9.79
CA ASP A 74 1.62 -7.65 -9.93
C ASP A 74 1.71 -8.74 -8.85
N ALA A 75 2.90 -9.27 -8.63
CA ALA A 75 3.13 -10.24 -7.56
C ALA A 75 2.90 -9.63 -6.17
N PHE A 76 3.28 -8.36 -5.95
CA PHE A 76 3.07 -7.67 -4.69
C PHE A 76 1.61 -7.38 -4.39
N PHE A 77 0.77 -7.03 -5.37
CA PHE A 77 -0.66 -6.76 -5.14
C PHE A 77 -1.58 -7.95 -5.33
N ASN A 78 -1.29 -8.81 -6.30
CA ASN A 78 -2.21 -9.85 -6.77
C ASN A 78 -1.65 -11.26 -6.58
N GLY A 79 -0.41 -11.39 -6.09
CA GLY A 79 0.16 -12.69 -5.76
C GLY A 79 -0.39 -13.28 -4.45
N PRO A 80 -0.34 -14.61 -4.29
CA PRO A 80 -0.82 -15.31 -3.11
C PRO A 80 0.06 -15.07 -1.86
N THR A 81 1.23 -14.47 -2.02
CA THR A 81 2.11 -14.02 -0.94
C THR A 81 2.13 -12.50 -0.80
N GLY A 82 1.46 -11.76 -1.70
CA GLY A 82 1.47 -10.31 -1.78
C GLY A 82 0.69 -9.61 -0.66
N LEU A 83 0.67 -8.28 -0.70
CA LEU A 83 0.08 -7.41 0.32
C LEU A 83 -1.41 -7.72 0.56
N ARG A 84 -2.19 -7.91 -0.50
CA ARG A 84 -3.62 -8.23 -0.38
C ARG A 84 -3.85 -9.63 0.16
N ALA A 85 -2.97 -10.58 -0.14
CA ALA A 85 -2.99 -11.90 0.48
C ALA A 85 -2.68 -11.83 1.98
N GLN A 86 -1.79 -10.93 2.42
CA GLN A 86 -1.57 -10.69 3.86
C GLN A 86 -2.83 -10.17 4.56
N TYR A 87 -3.60 -9.28 3.91
CA TYR A 87 -4.90 -8.86 4.42
C TYR A 87 -5.93 -9.99 4.42
N LEU A 88 -5.93 -10.87 3.42
CA LEU A 88 -6.80 -12.04 3.39
C LEU A 88 -6.54 -12.96 4.58
N ILE A 89 -5.26 -13.19 4.93
CA ILE A 89 -4.89 -14.00 6.11
C ILE A 89 -5.44 -13.36 7.40
N HIS A 90 -5.17 -12.06 7.61
CA HIS A 90 -5.69 -11.31 8.76
C HIS A 90 -5.51 -9.80 8.56
N ALA A 91 -6.42 -8.97 9.08
CA ALA A 91 -6.33 -7.52 8.96
C ALA A 91 -5.00 -6.95 9.53
N GLU A 92 -4.60 -7.41 10.70
CA GLU A 92 -3.36 -7.06 11.40
C GLU A 92 -2.12 -7.55 10.64
N GLN A 93 -2.19 -8.70 9.96
CA GLN A 93 -1.11 -9.20 9.13
C GLN A 93 -0.89 -8.30 7.91
N GLY A 94 -1.97 -7.86 7.26
CA GLY A 94 -1.91 -6.87 6.17
C GLY A 94 -1.39 -5.50 6.63
N GLN A 95 -1.79 -5.03 7.82
CA GLN A 95 -1.24 -3.79 8.39
C GLN A 95 0.25 -3.92 8.68
N ALA A 96 0.69 -5.05 9.21
CA ALA A 96 2.10 -5.25 9.51
C ALA A 96 2.95 -5.42 8.24
N ALA A 97 2.38 -6.00 7.18
CA ALA A 97 2.99 -6.06 5.86
C ALA A 97 3.21 -4.66 5.28
N ASN A 98 2.22 -3.76 5.42
CA ASN A 98 2.35 -2.34 5.07
C ASN A 98 3.50 -1.67 5.83
N GLY A 99 3.53 -1.80 7.16
CA GLY A 99 4.59 -1.23 7.98
C GLY A 99 5.98 -1.77 7.61
N PHE A 100 6.09 -3.07 7.32
CA PHE A 100 7.34 -3.68 6.87
C PHE A 100 7.83 -3.12 5.53
N SER A 101 6.95 -3.02 4.54
CA SER A 101 7.30 -2.44 3.23
C SER A 101 7.74 -0.97 3.34
N ILE A 102 7.04 -0.16 4.14
CA ILE A 102 7.40 1.25 4.35
C ILE A 102 8.71 1.39 5.12
N ALA A 103 8.92 0.58 6.15
CA ALA A 103 10.18 0.59 6.90
C ALA A 103 11.39 0.29 6.01
N ALA A 104 11.24 -0.61 5.03
CA ALA A 104 12.29 -0.90 4.04
C ALA A 104 12.57 0.31 3.12
N LEU A 105 11.53 1.05 2.72
CA LEU A 105 11.66 2.26 1.89
C LEU A 105 12.07 3.52 2.68
N ARG A 106 11.98 3.48 4.00
CA ARG A 106 12.10 4.65 4.89
C ARG A 106 13.31 5.52 4.61
N HIS A 107 14.50 4.92 4.49
CA HIS A 107 15.73 5.69 4.26
C HIS A 107 15.67 6.48 2.96
N ARG A 108 15.20 5.84 1.88
CA ARG A 108 15.07 6.49 0.58
C ARG A 108 14.01 7.60 0.61
N LEU A 109 12.87 7.36 1.27
CA LEU A 109 11.80 8.36 1.41
C LEU A 109 12.29 9.61 2.16
N LEU A 110 13.06 9.44 3.24
CA LEU A 110 13.64 10.57 3.99
C LEU A 110 14.66 11.34 3.15
N GLN A 111 15.56 10.62 2.47
CA GLN A 111 16.53 11.24 1.58
C GLN A 111 15.83 12.09 0.49
N LEU A 112 14.75 11.58 -0.08
CA LEU A 112 13.94 12.30 -1.06
C LEU A 112 13.28 13.55 -0.46
N CYS A 113 12.83 13.49 0.78
CA CYS A 113 12.30 14.68 1.47
C CYS A 113 13.38 15.74 1.64
N ASP A 114 14.59 15.35 2.04
CA ASP A 114 15.72 16.26 2.18
C ASP A 114 16.13 16.87 0.82
N GLU A 115 16.26 16.03 -0.22
CA GLU A 115 16.60 16.44 -1.60
C GLU A 115 15.61 17.44 -2.21
N ASN A 116 14.33 17.34 -1.83
CA ASN A 116 13.24 18.21 -2.31
C ASN A 116 12.86 19.31 -1.31
N GLU A 117 13.64 19.46 -0.23
CA GLU A 117 13.39 20.42 0.86
C GLU A 117 11.95 20.36 1.42
N LEU A 118 11.37 19.15 1.46
CA LEU A 118 9.99 18.94 1.91
C LEU A 118 9.87 19.09 3.42
N LYS A 119 8.96 19.95 3.84
CA LYS A 119 8.71 20.27 5.25
C LYS A 119 7.22 20.43 5.49
N PHE A 120 6.77 20.01 6.67
CA PHE A 120 5.44 20.41 7.13
C PHE A 120 5.40 21.93 7.38
N PRO A 121 4.21 22.56 7.30
CA PRO A 121 4.09 23.99 7.53
C PRO A 121 4.67 24.41 8.88
N GLY A 122 5.51 25.45 8.84
CA GLY A 122 6.22 25.96 10.01
C GLY A 122 7.39 25.10 10.50
N ASP A 123 7.72 24.00 9.81
CA ASP A 123 8.85 23.10 10.11
C ASP A 123 8.87 22.61 11.56
N LYS A 124 7.68 22.50 12.17
CA LYS A 124 7.53 22.16 13.59
C LYS A 124 7.83 20.69 13.90
N TRP A 125 7.55 19.81 12.93
CA TRP A 125 7.63 18.38 13.09
C TRP A 125 8.33 17.73 11.90
N PRO A 126 9.14 16.69 12.12
CA PRO A 126 9.84 16.02 11.04
C PRO A 126 8.87 15.22 10.17
N VAL A 127 9.11 15.20 8.86
CA VAL A 127 8.34 14.37 7.91
C VAL A 127 8.41 12.87 8.26
N ALA A 128 9.48 12.44 8.93
CA ALA A 128 9.64 11.11 9.48
C ALA A 128 8.43 10.65 10.32
N ASN A 129 7.79 11.55 11.07
CA ASN A 129 6.61 11.20 11.88
C ASN A 129 5.47 10.67 11.00
N SER A 130 5.29 11.21 9.79
CA SER A 130 4.27 10.74 8.87
C SER A 130 4.63 9.40 8.24
N ILE A 131 5.92 9.15 7.96
CA ILE A 131 6.39 7.85 7.44
C ILE A 131 6.23 6.75 8.49
N ASP A 132 6.59 7.05 9.74
CA ASP A 132 6.63 6.09 10.86
C ASP A 132 5.26 5.91 11.55
N ALA A 133 4.23 6.64 11.09
CA ALA A 133 2.88 6.59 11.63
C ALA A 133 2.21 5.22 11.47
N ALA A 134 1.37 4.82 12.43
CA ALA A 134 0.74 3.50 12.43
C ALA A 134 -0.31 3.31 11.32
N SER A 135 -0.87 4.41 10.80
CA SER A 135 -1.79 4.44 9.66
C SER A 135 -1.10 4.62 8.30
N ALA A 136 0.22 4.74 8.28
CA ALA A 136 0.98 4.79 7.03
C ALA A 136 0.79 3.48 6.24
N ARG A 137 0.71 3.59 4.91
CA ARG A 137 0.47 2.45 4.02
C ARG A 137 1.12 2.63 2.65
N ILE A 138 1.48 1.51 2.05
CA ILE A 138 1.79 1.41 0.62
C ILE A 138 0.56 0.84 -0.10
N TRP A 139 0.18 1.43 -1.22
CA TRP A 139 -0.97 0.98 -2.00
C TRP A 139 -0.73 1.14 -3.51
N ARG A 140 -1.62 0.59 -4.34
CA ARG A 140 -1.63 0.86 -5.77
C ARG A 140 -2.14 2.27 -6.03
N TYR A 141 -1.58 2.94 -7.03
CA TYR A 141 -2.18 4.16 -7.54
C TYR A 141 -3.35 3.83 -8.48
N GLU A 142 -4.51 4.44 -8.26
CA GLU A 142 -5.73 4.20 -9.05
C GLU A 142 -6.11 5.46 -9.84
N PRO A 143 -5.58 5.67 -11.05
CA PRO A 143 -6.04 6.75 -11.90
C PRO A 143 -7.41 6.37 -12.49
N GLY A 144 -8.48 6.63 -11.73
CA GLY A 144 -9.87 6.45 -12.15
C GLY A 144 -10.51 5.11 -11.78
N ARG A 145 -11.80 4.96 -12.13
CA ARG A 145 -12.54 3.71 -11.88
C ARG A 145 -12.08 2.64 -12.87
N SER A 146 -11.39 1.62 -12.39
CA SER A 146 -11.15 0.40 -13.17
C SER A 146 -12.47 -0.26 -13.51
N SER A 147 -12.61 -0.78 -14.73
CA SER A 147 -13.71 -1.68 -15.08
C SER A 147 -13.76 -2.84 -14.08
N PRO A 148 -14.93 -3.23 -13.57
CA PRO A 148 -15.05 -4.30 -12.59
C PRO A 148 -14.75 -5.65 -13.25
N THR A 149 -13.48 -6.04 -13.29
CA THR A 149 -13.07 -7.41 -13.57
C THR A 149 -13.32 -8.26 -12.33
N HIS A 150 -13.71 -9.52 -12.53
CA HIS A 150 -13.86 -10.49 -11.44
C HIS A 150 -12.76 -11.53 -11.60
N ASP A 151 -11.53 -11.11 -11.35
CA ASP A 151 -10.34 -11.92 -11.60
C ASP A 151 -10.11 -12.96 -10.51
N LEU A 152 -10.49 -12.63 -9.27
CA LEU A 152 -10.33 -13.48 -8.09
C LEU A 152 -11.63 -14.17 -7.68
N ASP A 153 -11.48 -15.34 -7.07
CA ASP A 153 -12.57 -16.13 -6.48
C ASP A 153 -12.31 -16.42 -5.00
N ILE A 154 -12.22 -15.33 -4.24
CA ILE A 154 -12.08 -15.36 -2.78
C ILE A 154 -13.47 -15.33 -2.13
N ASP A 155 -13.72 -16.23 -1.18
CA ASP A 155 -14.96 -16.23 -0.41
C ASP A 155 -15.03 -14.98 0.49
N GLY A 156 -16.22 -14.41 0.66
CA GLY A 156 -16.43 -13.19 1.45
C GLY A 156 -16.09 -11.89 0.73
N TRP A 157 -15.08 -11.86 -0.16
CA TRP A 157 -14.72 -10.64 -0.89
C TRP A 157 -15.80 -10.19 -1.87
N ASP A 158 -16.03 -8.89 -1.90
CA ASP A 158 -16.98 -8.23 -2.79
C ASP A 158 -16.41 -8.06 -4.21
N ARG A 159 -17.28 -7.67 -5.15
CA ARG A 159 -16.91 -7.49 -6.57
C ARG A 159 -15.68 -6.60 -6.77
N MET A 160 -15.57 -5.51 -6.02
CA MET A 160 -14.42 -4.60 -6.12
C MET A 160 -13.13 -5.21 -5.57
N GLY A 161 -13.22 -6.03 -4.52
CA GLY A 161 -12.09 -6.80 -4.01
C GLY A 161 -11.72 -7.97 -4.91
N LYS A 162 -12.51 -8.32 -5.90
CA LYS A 162 -12.19 -9.42 -6.83
C LYS A 162 -11.41 -8.99 -8.06
N VAL A 163 -11.04 -7.72 -8.17
CA VAL A 163 -10.21 -7.18 -9.26
C VAL A 163 -8.72 -7.47 -9.00
N ALA A 164 -7.99 -7.92 -10.02
CA ALA A 164 -6.53 -8.07 -10.00
C ALA A 164 -5.91 -7.06 -10.99
N PRO A 165 -5.72 -5.78 -10.60
CA PRO A 165 -5.26 -4.75 -11.53
C PRO A 165 -3.84 -5.01 -12.03
N ALA A 166 -3.56 -4.63 -13.26
CA ALA A 166 -2.20 -4.50 -13.75
C ALA A 166 -1.73 -3.05 -13.56
N GLY A 167 -0.43 -2.86 -13.30
CA GLY A 167 0.14 -1.54 -13.08
C GLY A 167 1.64 -1.57 -12.84
N THR A 168 2.20 -0.39 -12.64
CA THR A 168 3.59 -0.16 -12.25
C THR A 168 3.69 0.88 -11.13
N PHE A 169 2.62 1.61 -10.83
CA PHE A 169 2.64 2.75 -9.91
C PHE A 169 2.18 2.37 -8.51
N LEU A 170 3.06 2.62 -7.55
CA LEU A 170 2.81 2.50 -6.13
C LEU A 170 2.77 3.87 -5.48
N VAL A 171 2.05 3.96 -4.37
CA VAL A 171 2.00 5.16 -3.53
C VAL A 171 2.19 4.79 -2.08
N VAL A 172 3.14 5.45 -1.43
CA VAL A 172 3.23 5.51 0.03
C VAL A 172 2.42 6.71 0.50
N ASN A 173 1.43 6.46 1.34
CA ASN A 173 0.73 7.49 2.08
C ASN A 173 1.15 7.38 3.54
N GLY A 174 1.83 8.39 4.06
CA GLY A 174 2.12 8.50 5.48
C GLY A 174 0.84 8.76 6.31
N GLY A 175 0.99 8.73 7.62
CA GLY A 175 -0.06 9.15 8.55
C GLY A 175 -0.23 10.66 8.56
N TRP A 176 -1.44 11.12 8.88
CA TRP A 176 -1.74 12.52 9.07
C TRP A 176 -1.17 13.00 10.41
N ILE A 177 -0.35 14.03 10.39
CA ILE A 177 0.33 14.60 11.56
C ILE A 177 -0.26 15.98 11.84
N GLU A 178 -0.76 16.18 13.06
CA GLU A 178 -1.32 17.45 13.51
C GLU A 178 -0.22 18.51 13.73
N ASP A 179 -0.43 19.71 13.18
CA ASP A 179 0.57 20.77 13.15
C ASP A 179 1.00 21.26 14.56
N ASP A 180 0.09 21.23 15.52
CA ASP A 180 0.34 21.76 16.87
C ASP A 180 1.01 20.75 17.79
N THR A 181 0.61 19.49 17.72
CA THR A 181 1.03 18.45 18.68
C THR A 181 2.04 17.48 18.09
N GLY A 182 2.12 17.38 16.76
CA GLY A 182 2.91 16.36 16.08
C GLY A 182 2.34 14.95 16.22
N HIS A 183 1.14 14.81 16.80
CA HIS A 183 0.48 13.54 16.97
C HIS A 183 -0.15 13.06 15.67
N GLU A 184 -0.18 11.73 15.52
CA GLU A 184 -0.92 11.10 14.45
C GLU A 184 -2.43 11.26 14.66
N VAL A 185 -3.13 11.71 13.62
CA VAL A 185 -4.60 11.78 13.56
C VAL A 185 -5.09 10.70 12.60
N VAL A 186 -5.84 9.74 13.14
CA VAL A 186 -6.48 8.70 12.33
C VAL A 186 -7.95 9.06 12.12
N ILE A 187 -8.34 9.23 10.87
CA ILE A 187 -9.75 9.48 10.51
C ILE A 187 -10.60 8.29 11.00
N PRO A 188 -11.70 8.52 11.75
CA PRO A 188 -12.54 7.43 12.28
C PRO A 188 -12.96 6.39 11.24
N ASP A 189 -13.40 6.85 10.06
CA ASP A 189 -13.78 5.99 8.94
C ASP A 189 -12.64 5.14 8.40
N LYS A 190 -11.38 5.54 8.64
CA LYS A 190 -10.18 4.81 8.20
C LYS A 190 -9.65 3.85 9.26
N ILE A 191 -10.10 3.93 10.52
CA ILE A 191 -9.73 2.99 11.59
C ILE A 191 -10.12 1.57 11.20
N ARG A 192 -11.29 1.40 10.58
CA ARG A 192 -11.83 0.09 10.20
C ARG A 192 -11.31 -0.44 8.86
N ARG A 193 -10.53 0.36 8.12
CA ARG A 193 -10.16 0.04 6.74
C ARG A 193 -9.34 -1.23 6.58
N ARG A 194 -8.53 -1.59 7.58
CA ARG A 194 -7.82 -2.89 7.57
C ARG A 194 -8.79 -4.07 7.63
N PHE A 195 -9.88 -3.95 8.39
CA PHE A 195 -10.94 -4.95 8.44
C PHE A 195 -11.75 -4.92 7.15
N GLU A 196 -12.02 -3.74 6.58
CA GLU A 196 -12.69 -3.66 5.27
C GLU A 196 -11.91 -4.36 4.16
N ILE A 197 -10.58 -4.21 4.11
CA ILE A 197 -9.75 -4.92 3.12
C ILE A 197 -9.75 -6.43 3.40
N HIS A 198 -9.71 -6.85 4.67
CA HIS A 198 -9.79 -8.25 5.03
C HIS A 198 -11.13 -8.87 4.62
N ASP A 199 -12.24 -8.22 4.96
CA ASP A 199 -13.60 -8.72 4.75
C ASP A 199 -14.03 -8.63 3.27
N HIS A 200 -13.65 -7.55 2.58
CA HIS A 200 -14.19 -7.23 1.26
C HIS A 200 -13.14 -7.24 0.15
N GLY A 201 -11.84 -7.27 0.47
CA GLY A 201 -10.75 -7.28 -0.51
C GLY A 201 -10.39 -5.92 -1.11
N TYR A 202 -11.08 -4.86 -0.71
CA TYR A 202 -10.84 -3.49 -1.17
C TYR A 202 -11.07 -2.50 -0.04
N SER A 203 -10.70 -1.24 -0.31
CA SER A 203 -10.73 -0.15 0.66
C SER A 203 -11.39 1.08 0.04
#